data_AF-A0A564ZB13-F1
#
_entry.id   AF-A0A564ZB13-F1
#
_cell.length_a   1.000
_cell.length_b   1.000
_cell.length_c   1.000
_cell.angle_alpha   90.00
_cell.angle_beta   90.00
_cell.angle_gamma   90.00
#
_symmetry.space_group_name_H-M   'P 1'
#
loop_
_entity.id
_entity.type
_entity.pdbx_description
1 polymer ?
#
loop_
_entity_poly.entity_id
_entity_poly.type
_entity_poly.pdbx_seq_one_letter_code
_entity_poly.pdbx_strand_id
1 'polypeptide(L)'
;MLEETELLLVLVGFMIAFALAFGIGANDVANSFGTSVGSKVLTLKTACILATIFEIGGSVLLGGQVSATIRGGIINPELFNTTTNGALALMYGQVASLASSCIWMLVATFFKLPVSGSHSIVGATAGFGLVLFGLNGIQWMGILRIVISWFVSPLLSGLVSVLIFFILKKVVLVKEHPLEPALYILPFFYAATVIINVFSVMYGGLSIFGVREIKLWIILVASFASGLVVGLIVFFVVRPYLRKKILRRLEEIERSKDGSYKGPEETKFDKFKRRTMEVYQRIRHPRQTRAAALAAAAKSEDSVSDVVPYRGDSPTVQMESVDLRQDTRASAEPEVLITENPTMIVSKNLGSEESNNAESSEDEETQSEIQQWSRITTGIA
;
A
#
# COMPACT_ATOMS: atom_id res chain seq x y z
N MET A 1 -27.85 -18.72 32.42
CA MET A 1 -26.49 -18.79 31.83
C MET A 1 -26.64 -19.30 30.41
N LEU A 2 -25.65 -19.12 29.53
CA LEU A 2 -25.71 -19.73 28.20
C LEU A 2 -25.61 -21.26 28.32
N GLU A 3 -26.31 -21.98 27.44
CA GLU A 3 -26.13 -23.43 27.28
C GLU A 3 -24.83 -23.77 26.54
N GLU A 4 -24.36 -25.02 26.64
CA GLU A 4 -23.10 -25.44 25.97
C GLU A 4 -23.14 -25.21 24.45
N THR A 5 -24.29 -25.45 23.82
CA THR A 5 -24.54 -25.18 22.38
C THR A 5 -24.43 -23.70 22.05
N GLU A 6 -24.93 -22.81 22.91
CA GLU A 6 -24.85 -21.35 22.72
C GLU A 6 -23.41 -20.85 22.91
N LEU A 7 -22.69 -21.38 23.90
CA LEU A 7 -21.27 -21.08 24.13
C LEU A 7 -20.40 -21.51 22.95
N LEU A 8 -20.66 -22.71 22.40
CA LEU A 8 -19.98 -23.22 21.20
C LEU A 8 -20.27 -22.34 19.97
N LEU A 9 -21.53 -21.90 19.79
CA LEU A 9 -21.89 -20.95 18.73
C LEU A 9 -21.16 -19.60 18.86
N VAL A 10 -21.00 -19.07 20.07
CA VAL A 10 -20.22 -17.84 20.31
C VAL A 10 -18.75 -18.04 19.95
N LEU A 11 -18.14 -19.17 20.36
CA LEU A 11 -16.74 -19.46 20.06
C LEU A 11 -16.49 -19.67 18.56
N VAL A 12 -17.34 -20.45 17.88
CA VAL A 12 -17.27 -20.66 16.43
C VAL A 12 -17.54 -19.35 15.67
N GLY A 13 -18.55 -18.59 16.10
CA GLY A 13 -18.86 -17.27 15.54
C GLY A 13 -17.71 -16.27 15.67
N PHE A 14 -16.98 -16.28 16.79
CA PHE A 14 -15.80 -15.43 16.99
C PHE A 14 -14.64 -15.83 16.06
N MET A 15 -14.37 -17.13 15.92
CA MET A 15 -13.33 -17.63 14.99
C MET A 15 -13.66 -17.27 13.53
N ILE A 16 -14.92 -17.37 13.13
CA ILE A 16 -15.38 -16.98 11.78
C ILE A 16 -15.34 -15.45 11.61
N ALA A 17 -15.72 -14.68 12.63
CA ALA A 17 -15.63 -13.21 12.59
C ALA A 17 -14.16 -12.73 12.45
N PHE A 18 -13.21 -13.41 13.09
CA PHE A 18 -11.77 -13.14 12.93
C PHE A 18 -11.30 -13.44 11.50
N ALA A 19 -11.71 -14.58 10.93
CA ALA A 19 -11.40 -14.93 9.53
C ALA A 19 -12.05 -13.96 8.52
N LEU A 20 -13.28 -13.49 8.78
CA LEU A 20 -13.95 -12.46 7.99
C LEU A 20 -13.22 -11.11 8.09
N ALA A 21 -12.81 -10.69 9.28
CA ALA A 21 -12.05 -9.45 9.47
C ALA A 21 -10.71 -9.49 8.72
N PHE A 22 -10.01 -10.64 8.72
CA PHE A 22 -8.84 -10.86 7.88
C PHE A 22 -9.17 -10.76 6.37
N GLY A 23 -10.25 -11.40 5.92
CA GLY A 23 -10.68 -11.36 4.52
C GLY A 23 -11.09 -9.96 4.04
N ILE A 24 -11.75 -9.17 4.89
CA ILE A 24 -12.07 -7.76 4.64
C ILE A 24 -10.77 -6.94 4.52
N GLY A 25 -9.87 -7.02 5.52
CA GLY A 25 -8.60 -6.29 5.49
C GLY A 25 -7.71 -6.67 4.29
N ALA A 26 -7.74 -7.93 3.85
CA ALA A 26 -6.99 -8.39 2.69
C ALA A 26 -7.54 -7.85 1.35
N ASN A 27 -8.83 -7.50 1.28
CA ASN A 27 -9.43 -6.87 0.10
C ASN A 27 -9.29 -5.33 0.17
N ASP A 28 -9.71 -4.73 1.28
CA ASP A 28 -9.95 -3.28 1.37
C ASP A 28 -8.70 -2.42 1.58
N VAL A 29 -7.57 -2.97 2.06
CA VAL A 29 -6.31 -2.20 2.23
C VAL A 29 -5.79 -1.63 0.90
N ALA A 30 -6.13 -2.25 -0.24
CA ALA A 30 -5.84 -1.72 -1.57
C ALA A 30 -6.54 -0.36 -1.83
N ASN A 31 -7.75 -0.16 -1.29
CA ASN A 31 -8.52 1.07 -1.46
C ASN A 31 -7.85 2.25 -0.74
N SER A 32 -7.39 2.04 0.50
CA SER A 32 -6.74 3.07 1.33
C SER A 32 -5.30 3.39 0.90
N PHE A 33 -4.51 2.39 0.46
CA PHE A 33 -3.07 2.55 0.24
C PHE A 33 -2.58 2.34 -1.19
N GLY A 34 -3.42 1.85 -2.12
CA GLY A 34 -3.02 1.51 -3.49
C GLY A 34 -2.37 2.67 -4.25
N THR A 35 -2.89 3.89 -4.13
CA THR A 35 -2.32 5.10 -4.74
C THR A 35 -0.95 5.48 -4.15
N SER A 36 -0.78 5.32 -2.83
CA SER A 36 0.46 5.66 -2.12
C SER A 36 1.59 4.65 -2.36
N VAL A 37 1.25 3.38 -2.60
CA VAL A 37 2.22 2.34 -2.99
C VAL A 37 2.51 2.41 -4.49
N GLY A 38 1.50 2.61 -5.34
CA GLY A 38 1.66 2.74 -6.80
C GLY A 38 2.53 3.94 -7.21
N SER A 39 2.36 5.08 -6.51
CA SER A 39 3.23 6.26 -6.66
C SER A 39 4.62 6.13 -6.03
N LYS A 40 4.95 4.97 -5.43
CA LYS A 40 6.21 4.67 -4.72
C LYS A 40 6.50 5.58 -3.50
N VAL A 41 5.54 6.38 -3.05
CA VAL A 41 5.66 7.24 -1.86
C VAL A 41 5.77 6.41 -0.57
N LEU A 42 5.09 5.26 -0.53
CA LEU A 42 5.20 4.26 0.55
C LEU A 42 5.66 2.91 0.01
N THR A 43 6.51 2.21 0.79
CA THR A 43 6.76 0.79 0.53
C THR A 43 5.56 -0.04 0.97
N LEU A 44 5.33 -1.20 0.32
CA LEU A 44 4.26 -2.12 0.70
C LEU A 44 4.30 -2.50 2.20
N LYS A 45 5.50 -2.74 2.76
CA LYS A 45 5.67 -3.04 4.19
C LYS A 45 5.23 -1.88 5.09
N THR A 46 5.56 -0.64 4.70
CA THR A 46 5.15 0.57 5.42
C THR A 46 3.63 0.76 5.33
N ALA A 47 3.05 0.56 4.15
CA ALA A 47 1.61 0.65 3.93
C ALA A 47 0.84 -0.37 4.80
N CYS A 48 1.28 -1.64 4.83
CA CYS A 48 0.65 -2.65 5.69
C CYS A 48 0.71 -2.27 7.19
N ILE A 49 1.83 -1.76 7.70
CA ILE A 49 1.96 -1.33 9.10
C ILE A 49 1.01 -0.17 9.42
N LEU A 50 0.95 0.84 8.53
CA LEU A 50 0.05 1.98 8.70
C LEU A 50 -1.42 1.54 8.62
N ALA A 51 -1.77 0.66 7.68
CA ALA A 51 -3.10 0.08 7.57
C ALA A 51 -3.49 -0.67 8.84
N THR A 52 -2.65 -1.56 9.38
CA THR A 52 -2.95 -2.27 10.63
C THR A 52 -3.25 -1.30 11.78
N ILE A 53 -2.50 -0.20 11.91
CA ILE A 53 -2.73 0.79 12.98
C ILE A 53 -4.03 1.57 12.75
N PHE A 54 -4.26 2.08 11.53
CA PHE A 54 -5.39 2.97 11.25
C PHE A 54 -6.72 2.24 11.03
N GLU A 55 -6.74 1.03 10.47
CA GLU A 55 -7.97 0.23 10.32
C GLU A 55 -8.43 -0.35 11.66
N ILE A 56 -7.50 -0.79 12.53
CA ILE A 56 -7.84 -1.18 13.92
C ILE A 56 -8.30 0.03 14.73
N GLY A 57 -7.60 1.17 14.62
CA GLY A 57 -8.03 2.43 15.24
C GLY A 57 -9.42 2.87 14.78
N GLY A 58 -9.67 2.86 13.47
CA GLY A 58 -10.94 3.25 12.86
C GLY A 58 -12.10 2.32 13.22
N SER A 59 -11.89 1.00 13.18
CA SER A 59 -12.92 0.03 13.57
C SER A 59 -13.28 0.11 15.06
N VAL A 60 -12.31 0.29 15.95
CA VAL A 60 -12.56 0.51 17.39
C VAL A 60 -13.23 1.87 17.66
N LEU A 61 -12.82 2.93 16.95
CA LEU A 61 -13.35 4.28 17.20
C LEU A 61 -14.66 4.61 16.48
N LEU A 62 -15.02 3.93 15.37
CA LEU A 62 -16.19 4.29 14.55
C LEU A 62 -17.11 3.11 14.20
N GLY A 63 -16.65 1.87 14.34
CA GLY A 63 -17.38 0.69 13.83
C GLY A 63 -18.76 0.47 14.46
N GLY A 64 -18.96 0.89 15.71
CA GLY A 64 -20.19 0.63 16.48
C GLY A 64 -21.49 1.09 15.79
N GLN A 65 -21.48 2.22 15.08
CA GLN A 65 -22.67 2.71 14.36
C GLN A 65 -23.03 1.83 13.15
N VAL A 66 -22.02 1.34 12.43
CA VAL A 66 -22.21 0.41 11.31
C VAL A 66 -22.68 -0.95 11.83
N SER A 67 -22.06 -1.46 12.91
CA SER A 67 -22.46 -2.71 13.56
C SER A 67 -23.92 -2.67 14.05
N ALA A 68 -24.36 -1.55 14.63
CA ALA A 68 -25.76 -1.35 15.03
C ALA A 68 -26.71 -1.38 13.81
N THR A 69 -26.29 -0.78 12.69
CA THR A 69 -27.06 -0.76 11.44
C THR A 69 -27.20 -2.17 10.83
N ILE A 70 -26.14 -2.99 10.84
CA ILE A 70 -26.23 -4.40 10.41
C ILE A 70 -27.15 -5.20 11.35
N ARG A 71 -27.02 -4.99 12.67
CA ARG A 71 -27.77 -5.75 13.69
C ARG A 71 -29.29 -5.53 13.65
N GLY A 72 -29.73 -4.31 13.33
CA GLY A 72 -31.15 -3.92 13.46
C GLY A 72 -31.74 -3.12 12.30
N GLY A 73 -31.03 -2.95 11.18
CA GLY A 73 -31.50 -2.22 9.99
C GLY A 73 -31.79 -3.10 8.77
N ILE A 74 -31.67 -4.43 8.88
CA ILE A 74 -31.82 -5.38 7.77
C ILE A 74 -32.94 -6.38 8.06
N ILE A 75 -32.92 -6.97 9.25
CA ILE A 75 -33.96 -7.84 9.82
C ILE A 75 -34.64 -7.13 10.99
N ASN A 76 -35.86 -7.50 11.38
CA ASN A 76 -36.44 -7.04 12.65
C ASN A 76 -36.08 -8.01 13.80
N PRO A 77 -35.29 -7.60 14.81
CA PRO A 77 -34.97 -8.44 15.97
C PRO A 77 -36.19 -8.81 16.83
N GLU A 78 -37.26 -8.00 16.82
CA GLU A 78 -38.44 -8.21 17.67
C GLU A 78 -39.21 -9.48 17.31
N LEU A 79 -39.17 -9.90 16.03
CA LEU A 79 -39.79 -11.15 15.56
C LEU A 79 -39.19 -12.39 16.25
N PHE A 80 -37.93 -12.32 16.67
CA PHE A 80 -37.27 -13.39 17.39
C PHE A 80 -37.72 -13.45 18.86
N ASN A 81 -38.20 -12.35 19.46
CA ASN A 81 -38.74 -12.36 20.82
C ASN A 81 -40.08 -13.12 20.90
N THR A 82 -40.84 -13.15 19.80
CA THR A 82 -42.11 -13.90 19.68
C THR A 82 -41.94 -15.31 19.13
N THR A 83 -40.71 -15.76 18.85
CA THR A 83 -40.42 -17.05 18.21
C THR A 83 -39.85 -18.04 19.21
N THR A 84 -40.36 -19.27 19.23
CA THR A 84 -39.80 -20.37 20.04
C THR A 84 -38.32 -20.56 19.74
N ASN A 85 -37.47 -20.48 20.76
CA ASN A 85 -36.00 -20.52 20.65
C ASN A 85 -35.42 -19.41 19.73
N GLY A 86 -36.12 -18.29 19.57
CA GLY A 86 -35.74 -17.22 18.64
C GLY A 86 -34.37 -16.59 18.91
N ALA A 87 -33.91 -16.52 20.16
CA ALA A 87 -32.55 -16.08 20.49
C ALA A 87 -31.48 -17.00 19.85
N LEU A 88 -31.66 -18.32 19.96
CA LEU A 88 -30.79 -19.32 19.35
C LEU A 88 -30.90 -19.29 17.81
N ALA A 89 -32.10 -19.11 17.26
CA ALA A 89 -32.30 -18.95 15.82
C ALA A 89 -31.59 -17.70 15.25
N LEU A 90 -31.59 -16.59 15.99
CA LEU A 90 -30.82 -15.40 15.66
C LEU A 90 -29.31 -15.67 15.72
N MET A 91 -28.83 -16.39 16.74
CA MET A 91 -27.41 -16.79 16.83
C MET A 91 -26.98 -17.64 15.63
N TYR A 92 -27.74 -18.67 15.26
CA TYR A 92 -27.47 -19.45 14.05
C TYR A 92 -27.45 -18.58 12.78
N GLY A 93 -28.42 -17.68 12.62
CA GLY A 93 -28.50 -16.77 11.48
C GLY A 93 -27.32 -15.80 11.37
N GLN A 94 -26.84 -15.25 12.50
CA GLN A 94 -25.66 -14.39 12.54
C GLN A 94 -24.38 -15.18 12.24
N VAL A 95 -24.20 -16.38 12.81
CA VAL A 95 -23.04 -17.26 12.49
C VAL A 95 -23.05 -17.66 11.01
N ALA A 96 -24.21 -18.00 10.44
CA ALA A 96 -24.36 -18.28 9.01
C ALA A 96 -24.03 -17.05 8.13
N SER A 97 -24.42 -15.84 8.56
CA SER A 97 -24.12 -14.59 7.86
C SER A 97 -22.63 -14.30 7.83
N LEU A 98 -21.95 -14.46 8.97
CA LEU A 98 -20.50 -14.34 9.10
C LEU A 98 -19.79 -15.38 8.24
N ALA A 99 -20.25 -16.64 8.24
CA ALA A 99 -19.66 -17.73 7.47
C ALA A 99 -19.78 -17.51 5.96
N SER A 100 -20.98 -17.17 5.48
CA SER A 100 -21.25 -16.87 4.06
C SER A 100 -20.40 -15.69 3.58
N SER A 101 -20.35 -14.61 4.36
CA SER A 101 -19.52 -13.44 4.07
C SER A 101 -18.03 -13.77 4.08
N CYS A 102 -17.57 -14.58 5.04
CA CYS A 102 -16.16 -14.98 5.16
C CYS A 102 -15.72 -15.79 3.94
N ILE A 103 -16.51 -16.79 3.55
CA ILE A 103 -16.23 -17.63 2.37
C ILE A 103 -16.18 -16.76 1.12
N TRP A 104 -17.16 -15.88 0.91
CA TRP A 104 -17.18 -15.00 -0.26
C TRP A 104 -16.00 -14.02 -0.31
N MET A 105 -15.68 -13.34 0.80
CA MET A 105 -14.56 -12.39 0.86
C MET A 105 -13.21 -13.08 0.63
N LEU A 106 -13.00 -14.29 1.17
CA LEU A 106 -11.78 -15.07 0.94
C LEU A 106 -11.68 -15.56 -0.51
N VAL A 107 -12.79 -16.04 -1.10
CA VAL A 107 -12.84 -16.47 -2.51
C VAL A 107 -12.57 -15.31 -3.47
N ALA A 108 -13.24 -14.16 -3.27
CA ALA A 108 -13.03 -12.98 -4.10
C ALA A 108 -11.60 -12.44 -3.99
N THR A 109 -11.03 -12.42 -2.78
CA THR A 109 -9.63 -12.01 -2.55
C THR A 109 -8.63 -12.99 -3.20
N PHE A 110 -8.90 -14.30 -3.17
CA PHE A 110 -8.09 -15.30 -3.88
C PHE A 110 -8.10 -15.06 -5.40
N PHE A 111 -9.26 -14.73 -5.98
CA PHE A 111 -9.41 -14.32 -7.37
C PHE A 111 -8.98 -12.86 -7.65
N LYS A 112 -8.47 -12.14 -6.65
CA LYS A 112 -8.01 -10.74 -6.73
C LYS A 112 -9.11 -9.76 -7.17
N LEU A 113 -10.37 -10.09 -6.90
CA LEU A 113 -11.52 -9.25 -7.20
C LEU A 113 -11.71 -8.21 -6.07
N PRO A 114 -11.72 -6.90 -6.37
CA PRO A 114 -12.15 -5.89 -5.41
C PRO A 114 -13.65 -6.00 -5.21
N VAL A 115 -14.09 -6.38 -4.00
CA VAL A 115 -15.51 -6.61 -3.68
C VAL A 115 -15.87 -6.00 -2.33
N SER A 116 -17.13 -5.55 -2.20
CA SER A 116 -17.57 -4.88 -0.97
C SER A 116 -17.96 -5.88 0.13
N GLY A 117 -17.20 -5.88 1.23
CA GLY A 117 -17.56 -6.59 2.45
C GLY A 117 -18.93 -6.17 3.00
N SER A 118 -19.28 -4.88 2.90
CA SER A 118 -20.57 -4.34 3.31
C SER A 118 -21.75 -4.92 2.53
N HIS A 119 -21.65 -5.05 1.20
CA HIS A 119 -22.68 -5.71 0.39
C HIS A 119 -22.82 -7.20 0.77
N SER A 120 -21.69 -7.85 1.03
CA SER A 120 -21.61 -9.28 1.37
C SER A 120 -22.35 -9.59 2.67
N ILE A 121 -22.05 -8.86 3.76
CA ILE A 121 -22.71 -9.06 5.06
C ILE A 121 -24.18 -8.61 5.05
N VAL A 122 -24.54 -7.55 4.30
CA VAL A 122 -25.93 -7.14 4.14
C VAL A 122 -26.75 -8.20 3.41
N GLY A 123 -26.22 -8.72 2.29
CA GLY A 123 -26.86 -9.78 1.51
C GLY A 123 -27.02 -11.08 2.29
N ALA A 124 -25.98 -11.50 3.04
CA ALA A 124 -26.05 -12.69 3.89
C ALA A 124 -27.07 -12.53 5.04
N THR A 125 -27.11 -11.35 5.68
CA THR A 125 -28.08 -11.03 6.74
C THR A 125 -29.52 -11.05 6.22
N ALA A 126 -29.76 -10.46 5.04
CA ALA A 126 -31.07 -10.53 4.40
C ALA A 126 -31.43 -11.97 3.98
N GLY A 127 -30.45 -12.74 3.52
CA GLY A 127 -30.62 -14.15 3.12
C GLY A 127 -31.21 -15.02 4.22
N PHE A 128 -30.64 -15.02 5.43
CA PHE A 128 -31.21 -15.82 6.52
C PHE A 128 -32.53 -15.24 7.06
N GLY A 129 -32.72 -13.92 7.03
CA GLY A 129 -33.99 -13.30 7.36
C GLY A 129 -35.15 -13.78 6.47
N LEU A 130 -34.90 -13.90 5.17
CA LEU A 130 -35.82 -14.48 4.19
C LEU A 130 -36.08 -15.98 4.45
N VAL A 131 -35.06 -16.75 4.85
CA VAL A 131 -35.20 -18.18 5.16
C VAL A 131 -36.05 -18.42 6.41
N LEU A 132 -35.91 -17.59 7.46
CA LEU A 132 -36.63 -17.79 8.73
C LEU A 132 -38.06 -17.21 8.72
N PHE A 133 -38.30 -16.07 8.07
CA PHE A 133 -39.57 -15.33 8.17
C PHE A 133 -40.13 -14.84 6.81
N GLY A 134 -39.53 -15.25 5.69
CA GLY A 134 -39.91 -14.76 4.36
C GLY A 134 -39.74 -13.26 4.22
N LEU A 135 -40.53 -12.66 3.32
CA LEU A 135 -40.51 -11.22 3.04
C LEU A 135 -40.85 -10.36 4.28
N ASN A 136 -41.52 -10.92 5.29
CA ASN A 136 -41.93 -10.23 6.51
C ASN A 136 -40.79 -10.10 7.53
N GLY A 137 -39.72 -10.90 7.42
CA GLY A 137 -38.53 -10.78 8.27
C GLY A 137 -37.67 -9.54 8.00
N ILE A 138 -37.88 -8.92 6.84
CA ILE A 138 -36.97 -7.95 6.23
C ILE A 138 -37.44 -6.52 6.45
N GLN A 139 -36.54 -5.68 6.96
CA GLN A 139 -36.76 -4.25 7.06
C GLN A 139 -36.48 -3.58 5.71
N TRP A 140 -37.45 -3.66 4.79
CA TRP A 140 -37.36 -3.08 3.45
C TRP A 140 -36.98 -1.59 3.43
N MET A 141 -37.48 -0.80 4.40
CA MET A 141 -37.10 0.62 4.56
C MET A 141 -35.65 0.81 5.03
N GLY A 142 -35.11 -0.14 5.81
CA GLY A 142 -33.71 -0.13 6.23
C GLY A 142 -32.77 -0.53 5.09
N ILE A 143 -33.09 -1.62 4.38
CA ILE A 143 -32.38 -2.01 3.15
C ILE A 143 -32.42 -0.91 2.09
N LEU A 144 -33.58 -0.24 1.88
CA LEU A 144 -33.68 0.86 0.93
C LEU A 144 -32.74 2.03 1.27
N ARG A 145 -32.62 2.39 2.55
CA ARG A 145 -31.64 3.41 3.01
C ARG A 145 -30.20 2.97 2.74
N ILE A 146 -29.88 1.70 2.95
CA ILE A 146 -28.55 1.12 2.68
C ILE A 146 -28.26 1.18 1.16
N VAL A 147 -29.18 0.70 0.31
CA VAL A 147 -29.05 0.73 -1.15
C VAL A 147 -28.91 2.16 -1.69
N ILE A 148 -29.68 3.12 -1.18
CA ILE A 148 -29.53 4.54 -1.55
C ILE A 148 -28.12 5.04 -1.21
N SER A 149 -27.57 4.68 -0.04
CA SER A 149 -26.22 5.11 0.33
C SER A 149 -25.13 4.51 -0.57
N TRP A 150 -25.33 3.31 -1.12
CA TRP A 150 -24.41 2.68 -2.08
C TRP A 150 -24.30 3.44 -3.41
N PHE A 151 -25.35 4.15 -3.85
CA PHE A 151 -25.29 5.02 -5.03
C PHE A 151 -24.87 6.45 -4.70
N VAL A 152 -25.34 7.01 -3.57
CA VAL A 152 -25.04 8.38 -3.17
C VAL A 152 -23.57 8.56 -2.76
N SER A 153 -22.96 7.57 -2.10
CA SER A 153 -21.59 7.72 -1.58
C SER A 153 -20.52 7.81 -2.68
N PRO A 154 -20.51 6.95 -3.72
CA PRO A 154 -19.58 7.10 -4.85
C PRO A 154 -19.82 8.35 -5.69
N LEU A 155 -21.09 8.78 -5.86
CA LEU A 155 -21.42 9.99 -6.58
C LEU A 155 -20.89 11.25 -5.85
N LEU A 156 -21.09 11.32 -4.54
CA LEU A 156 -20.63 12.42 -3.71
C LEU A 156 -19.10 12.44 -3.57
N SER A 157 -18.45 11.28 -3.39
CA SER A 157 -16.99 11.21 -3.34
C SER A 157 -16.34 11.53 -4.68
N GLY A 158 -16.96 11.13 -5.81
CA GLY A 158 -16.57 11.54 -7.15
C GLY A 158 -16.63 13.07 -7.35
N LEU A 159 -17.75 13.69 -6.96
CA LEU A 159 -17.91 15.16 -7.03
C LEU A 159 -16.87 15.91 -6.18
N VAL A 160 -16.62 15.45 -4.95
CA VAL A 160 -15.61 16.03 -4.06
C VAL A 160 -14.19 15.81 -4.61
N SER A 161 -13.91 14.64 -5.19
CA SER A 161 -12.62 14.35 -5.84
C SER A 161 -12.35 15.27 -7.03
N VAL A 162 -13.34 15.46 -7.92
CA VAL A 162 -13.24 16.40 -9.06
C VAL A 162 -13.02 17.83 -8.59
N LEU A 163 -13.73 18.27 -7.53
CA LEU A 163 -13.54 19.60 -6.96
C LEU A 163 -12.14 19.80 -6.38
N ILE A 164 -11.63 18.84 -5.60
CA ILE A 164 -10.28 18.86 -5.03
C ILE A 164 -9.22 18.85 -6.15
N PHE A 165 -9.41 18.02 -7.18
CA PHE A 165 -8.52 17.96 -8.34
C PHE A 165 -8.51 19.29 -9.12
N PHE A 166 -9.66 19.93 -9.33
CA PHE A 166 -9.72 21.22 -10.02
C PHE A 166 -9.02 22.33 -9.22
N ILE A 167 -9.20 22.36 -7.89
CA ILE A 167 -8.48 23.26 -6.99
C ILE A 167 -6.96 23.02 -7.10
N LEU A 168 -6.50 21.77 -7.03
CA LEU A 168 -5.09 21.43 -7.20
C LEU A 168 -4.55 21.78 -8.60
N LYS A 169 -5.32 21.57 -9.67
CA LYS A 169 -4.93 21.92 -11.04
C LYS A 169 -4.73 23.44 -11.18
N LYS A 170 -5.66 24.26 -10.67
CA LYS A 170 -5.62 25.73 -10.77
C LYS A 170 -4.65 26.41 -9.79
N VAL A 171 -4.51 25.89 -8.57
CA VAL A 171 -3.64 26.49 -7.54
C VAL A 171 -2.19 26.01 -7.64
N VAL A 172 -1.97 24.74 -8.01
CA VAL A 172 -0.64 24.11 -7.96
C VAL A 172 -0.09 23.76 -9.34
N LEU A 173 -0.72 22.85 -10.09
CA LEU A 173 -0.08 22.24 -11.29
C LEU A 173 0.14 23.23 -12.43
N VAL A 174 -0.76 24.21 -12.63
CA VAL A 174 -0.69 25.20 -13.72
C VAL A 174 0.14 26.45 -13.32
N LYS A 175 1.01 26.34 -12.31
CA LYS A 175 1.93 27.41 -11.89
C LYS A 175 3.35 27.12 -12.37
N GLU A 176 4.04 28.16 -12.84
CA GLU A 176 5.44 28.12 -13.32
C GLU A 176 6.41 27.54 -12.29
N HIS A 177 6.11 27.75 -11.00
CA HIS A 177 6.88 27.23 -9.87
C HIS A 177 5.93 26.45 -8.93
N PRO A 178 5.55 25.21 -9.26
CA PRO A 178 4.47 24.49 -8.56
C PRO A 178 4.84 24.07 -7.13
N LEU A 179 6.14 24.06 -6.78
CA LEU A 179 6.64 23.65 -5.47
C LEU A 179 6.14 24.56 -4.33
N GLU A 180 6.16 25.88 -4.49
CA GLU A 180 5.72 26.79 -3.42
C GLU A 180 4.19 26.72 -3.17
N PRO A 181 3.31 26.79 -4.20
CA PRO A 181 1.88 26.59 -4.03
C PRO A 181 1.54 25.21 -3.43
N ALA A 182 2.23 24.14 -3.83
CA ALA A 182 2.08 22.82 -3.22
C ALA A 182 2.36 22.87 -1.71
N LEU A 183 3.47 23.49 -1.31
CA LEU A 183 3.85 23.65 0.09
C LEU A 183 2.91 24.58 0.88
N TYR A 184 2.31 25.59 0.24
CA TYR A 184 1.34 26.50 0.86
C TYR A 184 -0.06 25.89 1.02
N ILE A 185 -0.46 24.90 0.21
CA ILE A 185 -1.79 24.27 0.32
C ILE A 185 -1.81 23.09 1.31
N LEU A 186 -0.66 22.47 1.63
CA LEU A 186 -0.55 21.38 2.61
C LEU A 186 -1.21 21.67 3.98
N PRO A 187 -1.01 22.84 4.63
CA PRO A 187 -1.65 23.16 5.92
C PRO A 187 -3.18 23.04 5.89
N PHE A 188 -3.81 23.46 4.79
CA PHE A 188 -5.26 23.48 4.65
C PHE A 188 -5.81 22.06 4.48
N PHE A 189 -5.17 21.22 3.67
CA PHE A 189 -5.56 19.80 3.54
C PHE A 189 -5.37 19.03 4.85
N TYR A 190 -4.23 19.20 5.52
CA TYR A 190 -3.98 18.52 6.80
C TYR A 190 -4.95 18.99 7.89
N ALA A 191 -5.25 20.29 7.98
CA ALA A 191 -6.27 20.82 8.88
C ALA A 191 -7.66 20.24 8.57
N ALA A 192 -8.09 20.23 7.30
CA ALA A 192 -9.39 19.70 6.90
C ALA A 192 -9.55 18.21 7.23
N THR A 193 -8.55 17.38 6.93
CA THR A 193 -8.55 15.95 7.28
C THR A 193 -8.64 15.74 8.79
N VAL A 194 -7.92 16.53 9.59
CA VAL A 194 -7.99 16.44 11.06
C VAL A 194 -9.37 16.89 11.59
N ILE A 195 -9.95 17.96 11.06
CA ILE A 195 -11.32 18.40 11.43
C ILE A 195 -12.32 17.29 11.17
N ILE A 196 -12.30 16.69 9.97
CA ILE A 196 -13.24 15.62 9.58
C ILE A 196 -13.08 14.38 10.46
N ASN A 197 -11.84 13.95 10.71
CA ASN A 197 -11.55 12.75 11.51
C ASN A 197 -11.93 12.96 12.99
N VAL A 198 -11.54 14.10 13.60
CA VAL A 198 -11.87 14.42 14.99
C VAL A 198 -13.38 14.61 15.16
N PHE A 199 -14.04 15.30 14.23
CA PHE A 199 -15.50 15.43 14.23
C PHE A 199 -16.19 14.05 14.20
N SER A 200 -15.76 13.16 13.30
CA SER A 200 -16.36 11.83 13.15
C SER A 200 -16.23 10.99 14.42
N VAL A 201 -15.05 10.97 15.04
CA VAL A 201 -14.79 10.22 16.29
C VAL A 201 -15.56 10.83 17.47
N MET A 202 -15.64 12.15 17.57
CA MET A 202 -16.38 12.82 18.65
C MET A 202 -17.91 12.75 18.49
N TYR A 203 -18.42 12.73 17.25
CA TYR A 203 -19.86 12.69 16.95
C TYR A 203 -20.45 11.28 17.02
N GLY A 204 -19.78 10.29 16.41
CA GLY A 204 -20.27 8.90 16.40
C GLY A 204 -19.54 7.96 17.36
N GLY A 205 -18.23 8.12 17.49
CA GLY A 205 -17.34 7.14 18.13
C GLY A 205 -17.39 7.08 19.66
N LEU A 206 -17.52 8.24 20.31
CA LEU A 206 -17.50 8.33 21.78
C LEU A 206 -18.65 7.58 22.50
N SER A 207 -19.67 7.16 21.76
CA SER A 207 -20.74 6.27 22.22
C SER A 207 -20.22 4.96 22.85
N ILE A 208 -19.11 4.42 22.33
CA ILE A 208 -18.48 3.18 22.83
C ILE A 208 -17.87 3.36 24.23
N PHE A 209 -17.44 4.58 24.58
CA PHE A 209 -16.82 4.90 25.87
C PHE A 209 -17.85 5.33 26.94
N GLY A 210 -19.16 5.22 26.67
CA GLY A 210 -20.22 5.59 27.61
C GLY A 210 -20.31 7.10 27.90
N VAL A 211 -19.63 7.93 27.11
CA VAL A 211 -19.65 9.39 27.28
C VAL A 211 -21.01 9.92 26.83
N ARG A 212 -21.71 10.64 27.72
CA ARG A 212 -22.99 11.31 27.41
C ARG A 212 -22.84 12.25 26.21
N GLU A 213 -23.91 12.39 25.43
CA GLU A 213 -23.99 13.24 24.24
C GLU A 213 -23.30 14.60 24.43
N ILE A 214 -22.15 14.77 23.78
CA ILE A 214 -21.42 16.03 23.79
C ILE A 214 -22.18 17.00 22.88
N LYS A 215 -22.54 18.17 23.41
CA LYS A 215 -23.23 19.22 22.64
C LYS A 215 -22.47 19.51 21.34
N LEU A 216 -23.16 19.51 20.20
CA LEU A 216 -22.57 19.64 18.86
C LEU A 216 -21.58 20.81 18.74
N TRP A 217 -21.87 21.96 19.37
CA TRP A 217 -20.96 23.11 19.40
C TRP A 217 -19.59 22.82 20.03
N ILE A 218 -19.53 21.98 21.07
CA ILE A 218 -18.27 21.56 21.70
C ILE A 218 -17.48 20.65 20.74
N ILE A 219 -18.16 19.74 20.04
CA ILE A 219 -17.56 18.88 19.01
C ILE A 219 -16.97 19.73 17.88
N LEU A 220 -17.74 20.70 17.37
CA LEU A 220 -17.30 21.61 16.32
C LEU A 220 -16.09 22.43 16.78
N VAL A 221 -16.14 23.07 17.96
CA VAL A 221 -15.02 23.86 18.50
C VAL A 221 -13.78 23.00 18.69
N ALA A 222 -13.88 21.80 19.26
CA ALA A 222 -12.74 20.89 19.43
C ALA A 222 -12.15 20.44 18.09
N SER A 223 -13.01 20.10 17.12
CA SER A 223 -12.58 19.69 15.77
C SER A 223 -11.84 20.82 15.06
N PHE A 224 -12.43 22.01 14.99
CA PHE A 224 -11.80 23.19 14.36
C PHE A 224 -10.54 23.65 15.10
N ALA A 225 -10.50 23.60 16.43
CA ALA A 225 -9.29 23.91 17.20
C ALA A 225 -8.14 22.92 16.91
N SER A 226 -8.44 21.61 16.87
CA SER A 226 -7.44 20.58 16.55
C SER A 226 -6.91 20.71 15.11
N GLY A 227 -7.79 21.00 14.15
CA GLY A 227 -7.42 21.30 12.77
C GLY A 227 -6.57 22.54 12.63
N LEU A 228 -6.92 23.63 13.33
CA LEU A 228 -6.12 24.86 13.35
C LEU A 228 -4.73 24.62 13.93
N VAL A 229 -4.62 23.92 15.06
CA VAL A 229 -3.33 23.56 15.67
C VAL A 229 -2.47 22.73 14.71
N VAL A 230 -3.03 21.71 14.06
CA VAL A 230 -2.27 20.91 13.08
C VAL A 230 -1.91 21.73 11.84
N GLY A 231 -2.80 22.59 11.34
CA GLY A 231 -2.51 23.49 10.22
C GLY A 231 -1.35 24.44 10.53
N LEU A 232 -1.33 25.03 11.73
CA LEU A 232 -0.22 25.88 12.20
C LEU A 232 1.10 25.08 12.34
N ILE A 233 1.06 23.87 12.88
CA ILE A 233 2.24 22.98 12.94
C ILE A 233 2.75 22.64 11.52
N VAL A 234 1.85 22.34 10.58
CA VAL A 234 2.22 22.04 9.20
C VAL A 234 2.80 23.28 8.50
N PHE A 235 2.28 24.47 8.75
CA PHE A 235 2.78 25.72 8.18
C PHE A 235 4.16 26.13 8.74
N PHE A 236 4.35 26.06 10.06
CA PHE A 236 5.59 26.53 10.71
C PHE A 236 6.70 25.48 10.84
N VAL A 237 6.38 24.18 10.87
CA VAL A 237 7.37 23.11 11.07
C VAL A 237 7.52 22.25 9.82
N VAL A 238 6.41 21.70 9.31
CA VAL A 238 6.47 20.70 8.23
C VAL A 238 6.83 21.34 6.88
N ARG A 239 6.22 22.48 6.52
CA ARG A 239 6.53 23.22 5.29
C ARG A 239 8.01 23.58 5.14
N PRO A 240 8.68 24.28 6.08
CA PRO A 240 10.09 24.62 5.91
C PRO A 240 11.02 23.39 5.91
N TYR A 241 10.68 22.34 6.67
CA TYR A 241 11.40 21.07 6.61
C TYR A 241 11.28 20.40 5.23
N LEU A 242 10.06 20.26 4.70
CA LEU A 242 9.81 19.69 3.36
C LEU A 242 10.48 20.53 2.27
N ARG A 243 10.35 21.86 2.32
CA ARG A 243 11.00 22.80 1.38
C ARG A 243 12.50 22.53 1.30
N LYS A 244 13.20 22.51 2.44
CA LYS A 244 14.64 22.28 2.51
C LYS A 244 15.03 20.88 2.02
N LYS A 245 14.20 19.87 2.32
CA LYS A 245 14.42 18.47 1.91
C LYS A 245 14.23 18.25 0.41
N ILE A 246 13.25 18.92 -0.21
CA ILE A 246 12.95 18.81 -1.64
C ILE A 246 14.00 19.58 -2.46
N LEU A 247 14.30 20.84 -2.10
CA LEU A 247 15.33 21.63 -2.81
C LEU A 247 16.68 20.92 -2.80
N ARG A 248 17.12 20.40 -1.64
CA ARG A 248 18.36 19.61 -1.56
C ARG A 248 18.37 18.39 -2.49
N ARG A 249 17.24 17.67 -2.63
CA ARG A 249 17.13 16.54 -3.56
C ARG A 249 17.23 16.98 -5.03
N LEU A 250 16.62 18.11 -5.39
CA LEU A 250 16.72 18.67 -6.74
C LEU A 250 18.18 19.03 -7.05
N GLU A 251 18.89 19.71 -6.13
CA GLU A 251 20.32 20.00 -6.29
C GLU A 251 21.21 18.75 -6.37
N GLU A 252 20.84 17.66 -5.68
CA GLU A 252 21.56 16.37 -5.73
C GLU A 252 21.31 15.65 -7.07
N ILE A 253 20.09 15.74 -7.63
CA ILE A 253 19.71 15.22 -8.95
C ILE A 253 20.36 16.04 -10.08
N GLU A 254 20.38 17.37 -9.98
CA GLU A 254 21.02 18.25 -10.97
C GLU A 254 22.53 17.98 -11.05
N ARG A 255 23.21 17.90 -9.90
CA ARG A 255 24.64 17.55 -9.83
C ARG A 255 24.94 16.15 -10.37
N SER A 256 23.99 15.20 -10.32
CA SER A 256 24.20 13.86 -10.88
C SER A 256 24.03 13.81 -12.40
N LYS A 257 23.18 14.65 -12.98
CA LYS A 257 23.06 14.83 -14.43
C LYS A 257 24.30 15.53 -15.03
N ASP A 258 24.90 16.46 -14.29
CA ASP A 258 26.11 17.21 -14.66
C ASP A 258 27.42 16.40 -14.45
N GLY A 259 27.35 15.14 -14.02
CA GLY A 259 28.53 14.31 -13.70
C GLY A 259 29.35 14.76 -12.48
N SER A 260 29.01 15.91 -11.90
CA SER A 260 29.66 16.56 -10.75
C SER A 260 29.43 15.82 -9.42
N TYR A 261 28.41 14.96 -9.35
CA TYR A 261 28.02 14.21 -8.15
C TYR A 261 29.01 13.10 -7.78
N LYS A 262 29.91 13.40 -6.83
CA LYS A 262 30.87 12.45 -6.24
C LYS A 262 30.26 11.48 -5.21
N GLY A 263 28.95 11.22 -5.32
CA GLY A 263 28.16 10.55 -4.28
C GLY A 263 27.83 11.47 -3.08
N PRO A 264 27.08 10.97 -2.09
CA PRO A 264 26.93 11.67 -0.82
C PRO A 264 28.27 11.67 -0.07
N GLU A 265 28.55 12.72 0.72
CA GLU A 265 29.62 12.63 1.71
C GLU A 265 29.34 11.46 2.65
N GLU A 266 30.17 10.41 2.60
CA GLU A 266 30.00 9.25 3.46
C GLU A 266 30.09 9.64 4.94
N THR A 267 28.94 9.63 5.61
CA THR A 267 28.82 9.79 7.06
C THR A 267 29.75 8.80 7.76
N LYS A 268 30.28 9.17 8.93
CA LYS A 268 31.13 8.25 9.74
C LYS A 268 30.44 6.89 10.00
N PHE A 269 29.10 6.89 10.12
CA PHE A 269 28.28 5.69 10.24
C PHE A 269 28.25 4.83 8.96
N ASP A 270 28.18 5.44 7.77
CA ASP A 270 28.15 4.70 6.51
C ASP A 270 29.50 4.04 6.20
N LYS A 271 30.61 4.73 6.48
CA LYS A 271 31.97 4.14 6.47
C LYS A 271 32.10 2.96 7.42
N PHE A 272 31.57 3.08 8.64
CA PHE A 272 31.55 2.00 9.62
C PHE A 272 30.69 0.81 9.16
N LYS A 273 29.49 1.08 8.63
CA LYS A 273 28.55 0.09 8.09
C LYS A 273 29.12 -0.64 6.88
N ARG A 274 29.81 0.08 5.97
CA ARG A 274 30.48 -0.51 4.81
C ARG A 274 31.61 -1.45 5.26
N ARG A 275 32.53 -0.98 6.12
CA ARG A 275 33.61 -1.82 6.68
C ARG A 275 33.10 -3.06 7.42
N THR A 276 32.07 -2.94 8.25
CA THR A 276 31.51 -4.09 8.98
C THR A 276 30.84 -5.08 8.03
N MET A 277 30.19 -4.62 6.96
CA MET A 277 29.60 -5.51 5.95
C MET A 277 30.66 -6.16 5.04
N GLU A 278 31.74 -5.46 4.69
CA GLU A 278 32.91 -6.03 3.98
C GLU A 278 33.57 -7.16 4.79
N VAL A 279 33.77 -6.95 6.10
CA VAL A 279 34.28 -7.97 7.02
C VAL A 279 33.31 -9.15 7.12
N TYR A 280 32.01 -8.90 7.26
CA TYR A 280 30.98 -9.96 7.30
C TYR A 280 30.96 -10.80 6.00
N GLN A 281 31.03 -10.15 4.83
CA GLN A 281 31.10 -10.85 3.54
C GLN A 281 32.39 -11.67 3.39
N ARG A 282 33.54 -11.13 3.81
CA ARG A 282 34.84 -11.84 3.79
C ARG A 282 34.85 -13.07 4.70
N ILE A 283 34.15 -13.02 5.84
CA ILE A 283 33.97 -14.17 6.75
C ILE A 283 33.00 -15.20 6.14
N ARG A 284 31.87 -14.75 5.59
CA ARG A 284 30.79 -15.64 5.12
C ARG A 284 31.07 -16.31 3.77
N HIS A 285 31.78 -15.64 2.86
CA HIS A 285 32.03 -16.13 1.49
C HIS A 285 33.50 -15.93 1.03
N PRO A 286 34.49 -16.51 1.75
CA PRO A 286 35.91 -16.23 1.54
C PRO A 286 36.40 -16.52 0.11
N ARG A 287 35.91 -17.58 -0.54
CA ARG A 287 36.25 -17.92 -1.94
C ARG A 287 35.81 -16.84 -2.93
N GLN A 288 34.58 -16.31 -2.79
CA GLN A 288 34.07 -15.27 -3.67
C GLN A 288 34.81 -13.94 -3.47
N THR A 289 35.07 -13.53 -2.22
CA THR A 289 35.86 -12.31 -1.97
C THR A 289 37.30 -12.41 -2.47
N ARG A 290 37.92 -13.61 -2.46
CA ARG A 290 39.27 -13.81 -3.01
C ARG A 290 39.27 -13.78 -4.54
N ALA A 291 38.27 -14.36 -5.20
CA ALA A 291 38.10 -14.27 -6.65
C ALA A 291 37.84 -12.81 -7.11
N ALA A 292 36.98 -12.07 -6.41
CA ALA A 292 36.71 -10.66 -6.69
C ALA A 292 37.96 -9.76 -6.50
N ALA A 293 38.78 -10.04 -5.48
CA ALA A 293 40.04 -9.31 -5.26
C ALA A 293 41.06 -9.59 -6.37
N LEU A 294 41.19 -10.84 -6.83
CA LEU A 294 42.06 -11.21 -7.95
C LEU A 294 41.58 -10.58 -9.27
N ALA A 295 40.27 -10.58 -9.54
CA ALA A 295 39.70 -9.93 -10.71
C ALA A 295 39.84 -8.39 -10.69
N ALA A 296 39.93 -7.78 -9.50
CA ALA A 296 40.25 -6.36 -9.36
C ALA A 296 41.75 -6.08 -9.58
N ALA A 297 42.64 -6.96 -9.11
CA ALA A 297 44.08 -6.84 -9.31
C ALA A 297 44.49 -6.96 -10.79
N ALA A 298 43.96 -7.97 -11.50
CA ALA A 298 44.20 -8.14 -12.93
C ALA A 298 43.80 -6.88 -13.74
N LYS A 299 42.66 -6.26 -13.40
CA LYS A 299 42.20 -5.00 -14.00
C LYS A 299 43.08 -3.77 -13.69
N SER A 300 44.00 -3.84 -12.74
CA SER A 300 45.03 -2.82 -12.53
C SER A 300 46.34 -3.14 -13.25
N GLU A 301 46.69 -4.41 -13.45
CA GLU A 301 47.90 -4.82 -14.16
C GLU A 301 47.81 -4.50 -15.67
N ASP A 302 46.64 -4.66 -16.29
CA ASP A 302 46.35 -4.24 -17.68
C ASP A 302 46.50 -2.72 -17.94
N SER A 303 46.83 -1.91 -16.92
CA SER A 303 46.95 -0.45 -17.04
C SER A 303 48.37 0.11 -16.88
N VAL A 304 49.38 -0.74 -16.67
CA VAL A 304 50.78 -0.30 -16.45
C VAL A 304 51.77 -1.15 -17.26
N SER A 305 51.95 -0.81 -18.53
CA SER A 305 52.94 -1.43 -19.42
C SER A 305 53.92 -0.39 -20.00
N ASP A 306 54.66 0.30 -19.13
CA ASP A 306 55.80 1.14 -19.53
C ASP A 306 56.83 1.29 -18.39
N VAL A 307 58.05 1.69 -18.74
CA VAL A 307 59.23 1.92 -17.86
C VAL A 307 60.07 0.69 -17.41
N VAL A 308 61.11 0.42 -18.20
CA VAL A 308 62.53 0.12 -17.85
C VAL A 308 62.87 -0.71 -16.58
N PRO A 309 63.64 -1.82 -16.70
CA PRO A 309 64.10 -2.61 -15.55
C PRO A 309 65.34 -2.03 -14.84
N TYR A 310 65.48 -2.32 -13.55
CA TYR A 310 66.72 -2.12 -12.78
C TYR A 310 67.21 -3.45 -12.18
N ARG A 311 68.52 -3.55 -11.90
CA ARG A 311 69.23 -4.80 -11.57
C ARG A 311 69.73 -4.77 -10.11
N GLY A 312 69.57 -5.88 -9.38
CA GLY A 312 70.06 -6.04 -8.00
C GLY A 312 69.93 -7.49 -7.53
N ASP A 313 70.86 -7.95 -6.70
CA ASP A 313 71.14 -9.39 -6.53
C ASP A 313 70.71 -9.99 -5.17
N SER A 314 70.04 -11.14 -5.23
CA SER A 314 70.12 -12.28 -4.26
C SER A 314 69.63 -12.07 -2.80
N PRO A 315 69.46 -13.14 -1.99
CA PRO A 315 69.51 -14.58 -2.29
C PRO A 315 68.19 -15.35 -2.03
N THR A 316 68.15 -16.62 -2.48
CA THR A 316 67.03 -17.57 -2.34
C THR A 316 66.92 -18.16 -0.93
N VAL A 317 65.69 -18.48 -0.49
CA VAL A 317 65.40 -19.46 0.57
C VAL A 317 64.37 -20.46 0.05
N GLN A 318 64.65 -21.76 0.18
CA GLN A 318 63.72 -22.85 -0.15
C GLN A 318 63.04 -23.37 1.11
N MET A 319 61.76 -23.75 1.02
CA MET A 319 61.15 -24.74 1.91
C MET A 319 60.24 -25.69 1.12
N GLU A 320 60.76 -26.91 0.99
CA GLU A 320 60.14 -28.24 0.92
C GLU A 320 58.60 -28.34 0.75
N SER A 321 58.19 -29.13 -0.25
CA SER A 321 56.80 -29.45 -0.56
C SER A 321 56.28 -30.68 0.19
N VAL A 322 55.17 -30.54 0.90
CA VAL A 322 54.38 -31.68 1.40
C VAL A 322 53.21 -31.92 0.44
N ASP A 323 53.30 -32.98 -0.37
CA ASP A 323 52.20 -33.44 -1.22
C ASP A 323 51.36 -34.51 -0.47
N LEU A 324 50.03 -34.38 -0.57
CA LEU A 324 49.06 -35.29 0.06
C LEU A 324 47.90 -35.53 -0.92
N ARG A 325 48.05 -36.60 -1.70
CA ARG A 325 47.03 -37.17 -2.60
C ARG A 325 46.69 -38.61 -2.17
N GLN A 326 45.57 -39.12 -2.71
CA GLN A 326 44.86 -40.39 -2.39
C GLN A 326 43.91 -40.26 -1.18
N ASP A 327 42.60 -40.56 -1.26
CA ASP A 327 41.67 -40.61 -2.41
C ASP A 327 40.25 -40.16 -1.87
N THR A 328 39.03 -40.48 -2.32
CA THR A 328 38.52 -41.53 -3.24
C THR A 328 37.34 -41.04 -4.09
N ARG A 329 37.27 -41.61 -5.30
CA ARG A 329 36.22 -41.52 -6.36
C ARG A 329 34.74 -41.46 -5.91
N ALA A 330 33.96 -40.59 -6.58
CA ALA A 330 32.78 -40.90 -7.42
C ALA A 330 32.03 -39.59 -7.80
N SER A 331 31.31 -39.43 -8.93
CA SER A 331 31.34 -40.05 -10.27
C SER A 331 30.48 -39.20 -11.25
N ALA A 332 30.85 -39.16 -12.54
CA ALA A 332 30.07 -38.73 -13.72
C ALA A 332 29.58 -37.26 -13.84
N GLU A 333 30.10 -36.56 -14.86
CA GLU A 333 29.36 -35.59 -15.71
C GLU A 333 28.90 -36.31 -17.00
N PRO A 334 27.90 -35.77 -17.73
CA PRO A 334 28.18 -35.04 -18.98
C PRO A 334 27.44 -33.68 -19.03
N GLU A 335 27.88 -32.59 -19.66
CA GLU A 335 28.53 -32.30 -20.96
C GLU A 335 27.54 -31.69 -22.00
N VAL A 336 27.59 -30.34 -22.08
CA VAL A 336 27.49 -29.42 -23.25
C VAL A 336 26.60 -29.80 -24.47
N LEU A 337 25.65 -28.92 -24.87
CA LEU A 337 25.68 -28.17 -26.16
C LEU A 337 24.52 -27.16 -26.41
N ILE A 338 24.90 -25.90 -26.67
CA ILE A 338 24.47 -24.96 -27.74
C ILE A 338 23.04 -25.05 -28.36
N THR A 339 22.29 -23.94 -28.35
CA THR A 339 21.75 -23.28 -29.58
C THR A 339 21.17 -21.88 -29.32
N GLU A 340 21.10 -21.05 -30.37
CA GLU A 340 20.60 -19.67 -30.34
C GLU A 340 19.15 -19.54 -30.89
N ASN A 341 18.61 -18.31 -30.78
CA ASN A 341 17.36 -17.77 -31.34
C ASN A 341 16.84 -18.37 -32.68
N PRO A 342 15.51 -18.32 -32.91
CA PRO A 342 15.06 -17.27 -33.83
C PRO A 342 13.80 -16.50 -33.38
N THR A 343 13.78 -15.20 -33.73
CA THR A 343 12.58 -14.35 -33.75
C THR A 343 11.58 -14.81 -34.82
N MET A 344 10.28 -14.87 -34.50
CA MET A 344 9.24 -15.03 -35.51
C MET A 344 8.96 -13.72 -36.26
N ILE A 345 8.99 -13.78 -37.59
CA ILE A 345 8.44 -12.76 -38.50
C ILE A 345 7.03 -13.22 -38.89
N VAL A 346 6.03 -12.36 -38.72
CA VAL A 346 4.67 -12.59 -39.22
C VAL A 346 4.39 -11.63 -40.37
N SER A 347 4.27 -12.19 -41.58
CA SER A 347 3.86 -11.44 -42.77
C SER A 347 2.34 -11.47 -42.94
N LYS A 348 1.74 -10.32 -43.26
CA LYS A 348 0.40 -10.22 -43.86
C LYS A 348 0.39 -9.08 -44.89
N ASN A 349 0.40 -9.45 -46.17
CA ASN A 349 -0.07 -8.59 -47.26
C ASN A 349 -1.53 -8.94 -47.55
N LEU A 350 -2.42 -7.94 -47.64
CA LEU A 350 -3.60 -7.85 -48.52
C LEU A 350 -4.48 -6.66 -48.10
N GLY A 351 -5.12 -6.01 -49.07
CA GLY A 351 -6.19 -5.04 -48.85
C GLY A 351 -5.77 -3.57 -48.93
N SER A 352 -6.22 -2.89 -49.98
CA SER A 352 -6.19 -1.44 -50.13
C SER A 352 -7.58 -0.87 -49.90
N GLU A 353 -7.73 0.15 -49.06
CA GLU A 353 -8.86 1.09 -49.09
C GLU A 353 -8.49 2.40 -48.39
N GLU A 354 -9.12 3.51 -48.79
CA GLU A 354 -8.75 4.88 -48.38
C GLU A 354 -9.60 5.36 -47.18
N SER A 355 -9.01 6.11 -46.24
CA SER A 355 -9.73 7.19 -45.53
C SER A 355 -8.83 8.13 -44.72
N ASN A 356 -8.80 9.39 -45.14
CA ASN A 356 -8.71 10.65 -44.38
C ASN A 356 -7.85 10.76 -43.10
N ASN A 357 -6.89 11.69 -43.14
CA ASN A 357 -6.17 12.24 -41.98
C ASN A 357 -7.13 12.85 -40.94
N ALA A 358 -6.99 12.44 -39.67
CA ALA A 358 -7.62 13.14 -38.52
C ALA A 358 -6.85 13.01 -37.18
N GLU A 359 -5.95 12.03 -37.01
CA GLU A 359 -5.39 11.67 -35.69
C GLU A 359 -4.15 12.48 -35.24
N SER A 360 -3.49 13.23 -36.14
CA SER A 360 -2.14 13.77 -35.89
C SER A 360 -2.02 14.91 -34.88
N SER A 361 -3.10 15.34 -34.22
CA SER A 361 -3.08 16.41 -33.20
C SER A 361 -3.32 15.92 -31.77
N GLU A 362 -4.18 14.91 -31.57
CA GLU A 362 -4.44 14.36 -30.22
C GLU A 362 -3.26 13.49 -29.75
N ASP A 363 -2.56 12.82 -30.67
CA ASP A 363 -1.35 12.06 -30.35
C ASP A 363 -0.19 12.97 -29.90
N GLU A 364 0.01 14.14 -30.51
CA GLU A 364 1.06 15.07 -30.07
C GLU A 364 0.78 15.66 -28.68
N GLU A 365 -0.47 16.05 -28.39
CA GLU A 365 -0.86 16.53 -27.06
C GLU A 365 -0.71 15.42 -26.00
N THR A 366 -1.14 14.19 -26.32
CA THR A 366 -1.01 13.02 -25.44
C THR A 366 0.46 12.63 -25.19
N GLN A 367 1.31 12.62 -26.22
CA GLN A 367 2.75 12.41 -26.08
C GLN A 367 3.41 13.52 -25.25
N SER A 368 2.93 14.76 -25.35
CA SER A 368 3.43 15.89 -24.54
C SER A 368 3.10 15.71 -23.06
N GLU A 369 1.87 15.30 -22.70
CA GLU A 369 1.52 14.98 -21.32
C GLU A 369 2.33 13.79 -20.79
N ILE A 370 2.51 12.72 -21.60
CA ILE A 370 3.32 11.56 -21.22
C ILE A 370 4.78 11.96 -20.95
N GLN A 371 5.38 12.83 -21.78
CA GLN A 371 6.72 13.38 -21.50
C GLN A 371 6.73 14.25 -20.24
N GLN A 372 5.68 15.03 -19.98
CA GLN A 372 5.58 15.86 -18.78
C GLN A 372 5.50 14.99 -17.50
N TRP A 373 4.69 13.94 -17.49
CA TRP A 373 4.63 12.95 -16.42
C TRP A 373 5.95 12.18 -16.24
N SER A 374 6.65 11.85 -17.32
CA SER A 374 7.99 11.25 -17.28
C SER A 374 9.01 12.16 -16.58
N ARG A 375 9.02 13.47 -16.90
CA ARG A 375 9.88 14.46 -16.24
C ARG A 375 9.56 14.65 -14.75
N ILE A 376 8.27 14.61 -14.38
CA ILE A 376 7.84 14.71 -12.97
C ILE A 376 8.26 13.47 -12.18
N THR A 377 8.06 12.26 -12.73
CA THR A 377 8.36 11.01 -12.03
C THR A 377 9.86 10.71 -11.92
N THR A 378 10.67 11.06 -12.94
CA THR A 378 12.13 10.96 -12.87
C THR A 378 12.80 12.04 -12.02
N GLY A 379 12.08 13.11 -11.65
CA GLY A 379 12.55 14.14 -10.71
C GLY A 379 12.34 13.81 -9.21
N ILE A 380 11.75 12.66 -8.87
CA ILE A 380 11.31 12.33 -7.51
C ILE A 380 11.96 11.04 -6.95
N ALA A 381 12.52 10.20 -7.82
CA ALA A 381 13.19 8.93 -7.48
C ALA A 381 14.44 9.12 -6.59
#